data_AF-A0A972GUX2-F1
#
_entry.id   AF-A0A972GUX2-F1
#
_cell.length_a   1.000
_cell.length_b   1.000
_cell.length_c   1.000
_cell.angle_alpha   90.00
_cell.angle_beta   90.00
_cell.angle_gamma   90.00
#
_symmetry.space_group_name_H-M   'P 1'
#
loop_
_entity.id
_entity.type
_entity.pdbx_description
1 polymer ?
#
loop_
_entity_poly.entity_id
_entity_poly.type
_entity_poly.pdbx_seq_one_letter_code
_entity_poly.pdbx_strand_id
1 'polypeptide(L)'
;MSVDHVEKEKHLQMVYKNNVVVAKDGNKIIVVHSKRSVKPLLPFEISQEVLDQWKQRDNRIGVTDTPYKELFPPVMNRVNELVFVIEFDEIEFSEH
;
A
#
# COMPACT_ATOMS: atom_id res chain seq x y z
N MET A 1 -7.75 -8.85 24.94
CA MET A 1 -6.96 -8.51 23.74
C MET A 1 -7.29 -7.08 23.36
N SER A 2 -6.29 -6.23 23.18
CA SER A 2 -6.50 -4.83 22.77
C SER A 2 -6.89 -4.77 21.29
N VAL A 3 -7.73 -3.79 20.93
CA VAL A 3 -8.19 -3.55 19.56
C VAL A 3 -7.01 -3.41 18.60
N ASP A 4 -5.95 -2.72 19.02
CA ASP A 4 -4.68 -2.56 18.28
C ASP A 4 -4.00 -3.88 17.87
N HIS A 5 -4.13 -4.94 18.67
CA HIS A 5 -3.54 -6.24 18.34
C HIS A 5 -4.31 -6.95 17.22
N VAL A 6 -5.63 -6.81 17.20
CA VAL A 6 -6.50 -7.43 16.20
C VAL A 6 -6.32 -6.77 14.83
N GLU A 7 -6.11 -5.45 14.81
CA GLU A 7 -5.91 -4.69 13.57
C GLU A 7 -4.55 -4.96 12.93
N LYS A 8 -3.49 -5.07 13.73
CA LYS A 8 -2.16 -5.49 13.24
C LYS A 8 -2.18 -6.89 12.65
N GLU A 9 -2.86 -7.84 13.30
CA GLU A 9 -2.96 -9.21 12.79
C GLU A 9 -3.73 -9.26 11.47
N LYS A 10 -4.83 -8.51 11.35
CA LYS A 10 -5.57 -8.35 10.08
C LYS A 10 -4.69 -7.74 8.99
N HIS A 11 -3.93 -6.69 9.31
CA HIS A 11 -3.01 -6.07 8.35
C HIS A 11 -1.94 -7.05 7.86
N LEU A 12 -1.31 -7.78 8.77
CA LEU A 12 -0.34 -8.83 8.41
C LEU A 12 -0.97 -9.89 7.49
N GLN A 13 -2.17 -10.37 7.82
CA GLN A 13 -2.88 -11.32 6.96
C GLN A 13 -3.17 -10.75 5.56
N MET A 14 -3.50 -9.45 5.44
CA MET A 14 -3.68 -8.81 4.14
C MET A 14 -2.38 -8.75 3.34
N VAL A 15 -1.27 -8.38 3.98
CA VAL A 15 0.07 -8.35 3.37
C VAL A 15 0.51 -9.75 2.90
N TYR A 16 0.24 -10.79 3.69
CA TYR A 16 0.58 -12.16 3.29
C TYR A 16 -0.27 -12.66 2.12
N LYS A 17 -1.57 -12.37 2.09
CA LYS A 17 -2.49 -12.90 1.07
C LYS A 17 -2.42 -12.15 -0.27
N ASN A 18 -2.09 -10.86 -0.24
CA ASN A 18 -2.08 -10.01 -1.42
C ASN A 18 -0.67 -9.78 -1.96
N ASN A 19 -0.56 -9.50 -3.25
CA ASN A 19 0.67 -9.04 -3.87
C ASN A 19 0.88 -7.55 -3.61
N VAL A 20 -0.23 -6.80 -3.50
CA VAL A 20 -0.25 -5.37 -3.22
C VAL A 20 -1.30 -5.09 -2.16
N VAL A 21 -1.00 -4.21 -1.22
CA VAL A 21 -1.96 -3.69 -0.25
C VAL A 21 -2.02 -2.18 -0.41
N VAL A 22 -3.24 -1.67 -0.50
CA VAL A 22 -3.54 -0.25 -0.70
C VAL A 22 -4.44 0.22 0.44
N ALA A 23 -4.05 1.31 1.09
CA ALA A 23 -4.87 2.01 2.07
C ALA A 23 -5.56 3.20 1.40
N LYS A 24 -6.86 3.33 1.58
CA LYS A 24 -7.65 4.51 1.22
C LYS A 24 -7.79 5.38 2.45
N ASP A 25 -7.10 6.51 2.46
CA ASP A 25 -7.10 7.47 3.57
C ASP A 25 -7.74 8.78 3.09
N GLY A 26 -9.06 8.86 3.21
CA GLY A 26 -9.86 9.93 2.61
C GLY A 26 -9.73 9.94 1.08
N ASN A 27 -9.16 11.00 0.53
CA ASN A 27 -8.93 11.14 -0.91
C ASN A 27 -7.60 10.54 -1.38
N LYS A 28 -6.75 10.09 -0.44
CA LYS A 28 -5.43 9.54 -0.76
C LYS A 28 -5.51 8.05 -0.97
N ILE A 29 -4.82 7.56 -2.00
CA ILE A 29 -4.66 6.14 -2.27
C ILE A 29 -3.19 5.81 -2.05
N ILE A 30 -2.90 5.08 -0.98
CA ILE A 30 -1.53 4.84 -0.53
C ILE A 30 -1.21 3.36 -0.69
N VAL A 31 -0.18 3.07 -1.48
CA VAL A 31 0.37 1.73 -1.60
C VAL A 31 1.24 1.50 -0.37
N VAL A 32 0.78 0.61 0.51
CA VAL A 32 1.44 0.34 1.79
C VAL A 32 2.36 -0.87 1.72
N HIS A 33 2.11 -1.75 0.76
CA HIS A 33 2.93 -2.91 0.51
C HIS A 33 2.79 -3.35 -0.93
N SER A 34 3.91 -3.75 -1.55
CA SER A 34 3.90 -4.44 -2.83
C SER A 34 5.08 -5.41 -2.88
N LYS A 35 4.80 -6.69 -3.17
CA LYS A 35 5.82 -7.75 -3.24
C LYS A 35 6.67 -7.71 -4.50
N ARG A 36 6.12 -7.12 -5.56
CA ARG A 36 6.67 -7.15 -6.92
C ARG A 36 7.21 -5.80 -7.35
N SER A 37 7.00 -4.72 -6.60
CA SER A 37 7.61 -3.43 -6.93
C SER A 37 9.03 -3.36 -6.36
N VAL A 38 9.98 -2.99 -7.22
CA VAL A 38 11.36 -2.68 -6.88
C VAL A 38 11.49 -1.20 -6.51
N LYS A 39 10.70 -0.32 -7.13
CA LYS A 39 10.56 1.09 -6.75
C LYS A 39 9.10 1.55 -6.91
N PRO A 40 8.60 2.45 -6.05
CA PRO A 40 9.23 2.96 -4.82
C PRO A 40 9.42 1.89 -3.73
N LEU A 41 10.48 2.04 -2.91
CA LEU A 41 10.83 1.11 -1.82
C LEU A 41 10.06 1.35 -0.52
N LEU A 42 9.56 2.57 -0.35
CA LEU A 42 8.75 2.99 0.81
C LEU A 42 7.30 3.14 0.36
N PRO A 43 6.34 3.13 1.30
CA PRO A 43 4.96 3.47 0.98
C PRO A 43 4.86 4.78 0.21
N PHE A 44 3.94 4.83 -0.76
CA PHE A 44 3.80 5.94 -1.70
C PHE A 44 2.33 6.14 -2.07
N GLU A 45 1.99 7.36 -2.45
CA GLU A 45 0.65 7.72 -2.89
C GLU A 45 0.54 7.53 -4.42
N ILE A 46 -0.62 7.07 -4.88
CA ILE A 46 -0.91 6.85 -6.30
C ILE A 46 -2.23 7.51 -6.69
N SER A 47 -2.42 7.76 -7.98
CA SER A 47 -3.71 8.16 -8.52
C SER A 47 -4.69 6.98 -8.61
N GLN A 48 -5.99 7.28 -8.82
CA GLN A 48 -7.00 6.24 -9.02
C GLN A 48 -6.74 5.48 -10.33
N GLU A 49 -6.25 6.18 -11.35
CA GLU A 49 -5.84 5.63 -12.64
C GLU A 49 -4.70 4.62 -12.51
N VAL A 50 -3.67 4.93 -11.72
CA VAL A 50 -2.56 4.01 -11.42
C VAL A 50 -3.07 2.76 -10.71
N LEU A 51 -3.99 2.92 -9.74
CA LEU A 51 -4.62 1.78 -9.06
C LEU A 51 -5.37 0.87 -10.04
N ASP A 52 -6.12 1.45 -10.98
CA ASP A 52 -6.91 0.68 -11.93
C ASP A 52 -6.05 -0.04 -12.97
N GLN A 53 -4.94 0.58 -13.42
CA GLN A 53 -3.92 -0.11 -14.22
C GLN A 53 -3.28 -1.26 -13.44
N TRP A 54 -3.01 -1.06 -12.14
CA TRP A 54 -2.43 -2.11 -11.32
C TRP A 54 -3.38 -3.30 -11.16
N LYS A 55 -4.68 -3.07 -10.95
CA LYS A 55 -5.70 -4.14 -10.90
C LYS A 55 -5.80 -4.93 -12.20
N GLN A 56 -5.50 -4.31 -13.34
CA GLN A 56 -5.43 -5.03 -14.61
C GLN A 56 -4.19 -5.92 -14.72
N ARG A 57 -3.06 -5.48 -14.14
CA ARG A 57 -1.80 -6.24 -14.10
C ARG A 57 -1.80 -7.36 -13.06
N ASP A 58 -2.34 -7.11 -11.86
CA ASP A 58 -2.27 -8.03 -10.72
C ASP A 58 -3.66 -8.32 -10.15
N ASN A 59 -3.96 -9.60 -9.96
CA ASN A 59 -5.26 -10.08 -9.49
C ASN A 59 -5.34 -10.20 -7.95
N ARG A 60 -4.25 -9.93 -7.21
CA ARG A 60 -4.18 -10.03 -5.75
C ARG A 60 -3.86 -8.67 -5.15
N ILE A 61 -4.78 -7.73 -5.29
CA ILE A 61 -4.71 -6.41 -4.68
C ILE A 61 -5.70 -6.34 -3.52
N GLY A 62 -5.18 -6.14 -2.31
CA GLY A 62 -5.97 -5.87 -1.12
C GLY A 62 -6.17 -4.38 -0.95
N VAL A 63 -7.43 -3.95 -0.79
CA VAL A 63 -7.76 -2.55 -0.49
C VAL A 63 -8.36 -2.49 0.92
N THR A 64 -7.94 -1.51 1.70
CA THR A 64 -8.45 -1.27 3.04
C THR A 64 -8.77 0.20 3.25
N ASP A 65 -9.82 0.49 4.00
CA ASP A 65 -10.18 1.84 4.44
C ASP A 65 -9.50 2.22 5.76
N THR A 66 -8.66 1.34 6.32
CA THR A 66 -7.87 1.65 7.51
C THR A 66 -6.83 2.71 7.16
N PRO A 67 -6.79 3.84 7.91
CA PRO A 67 -5.83 4.91 7.67
C PRO A 67 -4.38 4.42 7.69
N TYR A 68 -3.55 4.94 6.79
CA TYR A 68 -2.13 4.54 6.67
C TYR A 68 -1.38 4.65 8.00
N LYS A 69 -1.67 5.69 8.78
CA LYS A 69 -1.04 5.95 10.08
C LYS A 69 -1.33 4.90 11.15
N GLU A 70 -2.42 4.15 11.00
CA GLU A 70 -2.82 3.08 11.91
C GLU A 70 -2.23 1.72 11.49
N LEU A 71 -1.90 1.57 10.21
CA LEU A 71 -1.28 0.36 9.67
C LEU A 71 0.19 0.21 10.06
N PHE A 72 0.91 1.31 10.35
CA PHE A 72 2.33 1.28 10.70
C PHE A 72 2.62 1.91 12.07
N PRO A 73 3.63 1.39 12.80
CA PRO A 73 4.06 2.00 14.05
C PRO A 73 4.51 3.45 13.85
N PRO A 74 4.30 4.36 14.82
CA PRO A 74 4.71 5.77 14.74
C PRO A 74 6.19 5.99 14.43
N VAL A 75 7.05 4.99 14.64
CA VAL A 75 8.48 5.03 14.34
C VAL A 75 8.76 5.08 12.83
N MET A 76 7.87 4.52 11.99
CA MET A 76 7.93 4.64 10.53
C MET A 76 7.28 5.93 10.00
N ASN A 77 6.47 6.62 10.80
CA ASN A 77 5.82 7.89 10.44
C ASN A 77 6.75 9.12 10.44
N ARG A 78 8.08 8.93 10.43
CA ARG A 78 9.04 10.05 10.29
C ARG A 78 9.15 10.56 8.85
N VAL A 79 8.59 9.84 7.87
CA VAL A 79 8.56 10.24 6.46
C VAL A 79 7.20 10.89 6.20
N ASN A 80 7.11 12.21 6.43
CA ASN A 80 5.86 12.97 6.27
C ASN A 80 5.48 13.25 4.80
N GLU A 81 6.34 12.89 3.84
CA GLU A 81 6.11 13.12 2.43
C GLU A 81 6.16 11.77 1.71
N LEU A 82 4.99 11.14 1.54
CA LEU A 82 4.85 10.03 0.61
C LEU A 82 5.15 10.56 -0.79
N VAL A 83 5.98 9.83 -1.54
CA VAL A 83 6.16 10.13 -2.97
C VAL A 83 4.81 9.93 -3.65
N PHE A 84 4.42 10.88 -4.50
CA PHE A 84 3.21 10.75 -5.30
C PHE A 84 3.61 10.27 -6.70
N VAL A 85 3.13 9.08 -7.06
CA VAL A 85 3.33 8.47 -8.36
C VAL A 85 2.10 8.72 -9.22
N ILE A 86 2.30 9.45 -10.32
CA ILE A 86 1.21 9.90 -11.20
C ILE A 86 1.01 8.91 -12.33
N GLU A 87 2.11 8.38 -12.87
CA GLU A 87 2.10 7.44 -14.00
C GLU A 87 2.51 6.03 -13.56
N PHE A 88 1.89 5.00 -14.15
CA PHE A 88 2.08 3.60 -13.72
C PHE A 88 3.47 3.04 -14.07
N ASP A 89 4.09 3.58 -15.12
CA ASP A 89 5.44 3.27 -15.58
C ASP A 89 6.55 3.81 -14.67
N GLU A 90 6.24 4.77 -13.79
CA GLU A 90 7.14 5.18 -12.71
C GLU A 90 7.35 4.06 -11.67
N ILE A 91 6.46 3.05 -11.64
CA ILE A 91 6.57 1.89 -10.75
C ILE A 91 7.43 0.83 -11.42
N GLU A 92 8.60 0.59 -10.84
CA GLU A 92 9.51 -0.45 -11.30
C GLU A 92 9.07 -1.79 -10.69
N PHE A 93 8.89 -2.82 -11.52
CA PHE A 93 8.49 -4.16 -11.07
C PHE A 93 9.63 -5.17 -11.26
N SER A 94 9.74 -6.14 -10.36
CA SER A 94 10.58 -7.31 -10.57
C SER A 94 9.88 -8.26 -11.54
N GLU A 95 10.49 -8.50 -12.69
CA GLU A 95 10.06 -9.54 -13.63
C GLU A 95 10.57 -10.90 -13.13
N HIS A 96 9.83 -11.51 -12.21
CA HIS A 96 10.01 -12.90 -11.77
C HIS A 96 8.68 -13.65 -11.78
#